data_AF-A0A256XH16-F1
#
_entry.id   AF-A0A256XH16-F1
#
_cell.length_a   1.000
_cell.length_b   1.000
_cell.length_c   1.000
_cell.angle_alpha   90.00
_cell.angle_beta   90.00
_cell.angle_gamma   90.00
#
_symmetry.space_group_name_H-M   'P 1'
#
loop_
_entity.id
_entity.type
_entity.pdbx_description
1 polymer ?
#
loop_
_entity_poly.entity_id
_entity_poly.type
_entity_poly.pdbx_seq_one_letter_code
_entity_poly.pdbx_strand_id
1 'polypeptide(L)'
;MSEIIDITEKFRREDFEAFLASYGVDVKICMQCATCVSACPLSDICPGMPRIDMLLVQLGLIDEVIKRLDPWICDQCMKCSQVCPRRANPAKVLAALRDFATFKYDKFGIGRLAIKFKRRKIKKVLETVRP
;
A
#
# COMPACT_ATOMS: atom_id res chain seq x y z
N MET A 1 26.51 19.61 -5.99
CA MET A 1 25.26 20.39 -5.99
C MET A 1 24.15 19.53 -5.44
N SER A 2 23.71 19.83 -4.23
CA SER A 2 22.61 19.16 -3.54
C SER A 2 21.34 19.24 -4.39
N GLU A 3 20.85 18.10 -4.88
CA GLU A 3 19.51 18.03 -5.46
C GLU A 3 18.49 18.36 -4.37
N ILE A 4 17.94 19.55 -4.44
CA ILE A 4 16.82 19.97 -3.60
C ILE A 4 15.65 19.08 -3.99
N ILE A 5 15.23 18.21 -3.07
CA ILE A 5 14.07 17.35 -3.27
C ILE A 5 12.85 18.27 -3.21
N ASP A 6 12.22 18.50 -4.35
CA ASP A 6 11.00 19.31 -4.44
C ASP A 6 9.86 18.59 -3.71
N ILE A 7 9.56 19.05 -2.49
CA ILE A 7 8.47 18.54 -1.65
C ILE A 7 7.08 18.99 -2.11
N THR A 8 7.00 19.90 -3.09
CA THR A 8 5.72 20.47 -3.58
C THR A 8 5.08 19.63 -4.69
N GLU A 9 5.87 18.84 -5.43
CA GLU A 9 5.42 18.01 -6.56
C GLU A 9 4.37 16.96 -6.14
N LYS A 10 3.19 16.97 -6.79
CA LYS A 10 2.07 16.05 -6.51
C LYS A 10 2.49 14.58 -6.68
N PHE A 11 1.94 13.74 -5.80
CA PHE A 11 2.21 12.31 -5.77
C PHE A 11 1.68 11.60 -7.02
N ARG A 12 2.48 10.72 -7.65
CA ARG A 12 2.08 9.96 -8.85
C ARG A 12 1.80 8.49 -8.55
N ARG A 13 1.10 7.80 -9.47
CA ARG A 13 0.76 6.37 -9.32
C ARG A 13 2.01 5.50 -9.15
N GLU A 14 3.09 5.79 -9.85
CA GLU A 14 4.32 5.00 -9.80
C GLU A 14 5.03 5.10 -8.46
N ASP A 15 4.84 6.20 -7.73
CA ASP A 15 5.39 6.38 -6.38
C ASP A 15 4.77 5.38 -5.40
N PHE A 16 3.49 5.02 -5.60
CA PHE A 16 2.79 4.06 -4.75
C PHE A 16 3.18 2.63 -5.05
N GLU A 17 3.36 2.26 -6.32
CA GLU A 17 3.85 0.92 -6.67
C GLU A 17 5.23 0.66 -6.08
N ALA A 18 6.13 1.64 -6.17
CA ALA A 18 7.44 1.57 -5.52
C ALA A 18 7.30 1.49 -3.98
N PHE A 19 6.33 2.20 -3.40
CA PHE A 19 6.06 2.14 -1.98
C PHE A 19 5.57 0.75 -1.53
N LEU A 20 4.64 0.14 -2.27
CA LEU A 20 4.18 -1.24 -2.05
C LEU A 20 5.31 -2.25 -2.21
N ALA A 21 6.18 -2.08 -3.21
CA ALA A 21 7.35 -2.93 -3.37
C ALA A 21 8.28 -2.86 -2.13
N SER A 22 8.35 -1.71 -1.45
CA SER A 22 9.12 -1.57 -0.19
C SER A 22 8.56 -2.42 0.96
N TYR A 23 7.29 -2.79 0.89
CA TYR A 23 6.62 -3.71 1.81
C TYR A 23 6.78 -5.19 1.41
N GLY A 24 7.41 -5.46 0.27
CA GLY A 24 7.58 -6.80 -0.29
C GLY A 24 6.25 -7.42 -0.70
N VAL A 25 5.33 -6.60 -1.22
CA VAL A 25 4.02 -7.05 -1.69
C VAL A 25 3.80 -6.69 -3.15
N ASP A 26 3.18 -7.62 -3.87
CA ASP A 26 2.67 -7.38 -5.21
C ASP A 26 1.16 -7.69 -5.25
N VAL A 27 0.38 -6.63 -5.41
CA VAL A 27 -1.09 -6.71 -5.43
C VAL A 27 -1.62 -7.40 -6.69
N LYS A 28 -0.84 -7.48 -7.78
CA LYS A 28 -1.26 -8.12 -9.05
C LYS A 28 -1.50 -9.62 -8.88
N ILE A 29 -0.93 -10.22 -7.84
CA ILE A 29 -1.09 -11.63 -7.50
C ILE A 29 -2.52 -11.94 -6.98
N CYS A 30 -3.20 -10.95 -6.39
CA CYS A 30 -4.53 -11.13 -5.82
C CYS A 30 -5.57 -11.51 -6.89
N MET A 31 -6.28 -12.62 -6.67
CA MET A 31 -7.32 -13.13 -7.58
C MET A 31 -8.75 -12.84 -7.11
N GLN A 32 -8.92 -11.94 -6.14
CA GLN A 32 -10.23 -11.51 -5.63
C GLN A 32 -11.13 -12.62 -5.05
N CYS A 33 -10.55 -13.71 -4.55
CA CYS A 33 -11.27 -14.88 -3.99
C CYS A 33 -12.01 -14.68 -2.65
N ALA A 34 -11.88 -13.51 -2.02
CA ALA A 34 -12.55 -13.15 -0.76
C ALA A 34 -12.22 -13.98 0.51
N THR A 35 -11.29 -14.95 0.48
CA THR A 35 -10.86 -15.72 1.67
C THR A 35 -10.37 -14.82 2.82
N CYS A 36 -9.78 -13.67 2.48
CA CYS A 36 -9.32 -12.70 3.46
C CYS A 36 -10.46 -11.98 4.21
N VAL A 37 -11.63 -11.84 3.57
CA VAL A 37 -12.82 -11.20 4.14
C VAL A 37 -13.45 -12.13 5.16
N SER A 38 -13.63 -13.42 4.81
CA SER A 38 -14.20 -14.40 5.73
C SER A 38 -13.34 -14.63 6.99
N ALA A 39 -12.02 -14.40 6.90
CA ALA A 39 -11.12 -14.53 8.03
C ALA A 39 -11.02 -13.26 8.91
N CYS A 40 -11.53 -12.11 8.44
CA CYS A 40 -11.36 -10.84 9.14
C CYS A 40 -12.53 -10.58 10.10
N PRO A 41 -12.27 -10.38 11.41
CA PRO A 41 -13.34 -10.10 12.37
C PRO A 41 -13.96 -8.71 12.19
N LEU A 42 -13.31 -7.82 11.43
CA LEU A 42 -13.76 -6.46 11.19
C LEU A 42 -14.58 -6.33 9.90
N SER A 43 -14.78 -7.44 9.16
CA SER A 43 -15.55 -7.40 7.91
C SER A 43 -17.03 -7.06 8.11
N ASP A 44 -17.57 -7.18 9.33
CA ASP A 44 -18.92 -6.73 9.67
C ASP A 44 -19.02 -5.20 9.72
N ILE A 45 -17.95 -4.53 10.16
CA ILE A 45 -17.88 -3.07 10.29
C ILE A 45 -17.45 -2.43 8.96
N CYS A 46 -16.47 -3.05 8.27
CA CYS A 46 -16.00 -2.62 6.95
C CYS A 46 -16.23 -3.76 5.93
N PRO A 47 -17.42 -3.82 5.31
CA PRO A 47 -17.77 -4.85 4.35
C PRO A 47 -16.76 -4.94 3.21
N GLY A 48 -16.23 -6.14 2.99
CA GLY A 48 -15.30 -6.42 1.92
C GLY A 48 -13.84 -6.05 2.18
N MET A 49 -13.48 -5.55 3.37
CA MET A 49 -12.08 -5.42 3.80
C MET A 49 -11.46 -6.81 4.02
N PRO A 50 -10.23 -7.10 3.55
CA PRO A 50 -9.30 -6.25 2.77
C PRO A 50 -9.43 -6.42 1.25
N ARG A 51 -10.39 -7.21 0.75
CA ARG A 51 -10.51 -7.57 -0.67
C ARG A 51 -10.75 -6.34 -1.56
N ILE A 52 -11.66 -5.44 -1.15
CA ILE A 52 -11.97 -4.23 -1.91
C ILE A 52 -10.75 -3.32 -1.98
N ASP A 53 -9.98 -3.19 -0.90
CA ASP A 53 -8.74 -2.40 -0.91
C ASP A 53 -7.72 -2.96 -1.89
N MET A 54 -7.55 -4.30 -1.92
CA MET A 54 -6.70 -4.97 -2.90
C MET A 54 -7.16 -4.66 -4.33
N LEU A 55 -8.48 -4.65 -4.59
CA LEU A 55 -9.04 -4.33 -5.90
C LEU A 55 -8.76 -2.87 -6.30
N LEU A 56 -9.05 -1.93 -5.41
CA LEU A 56 -8.83 -0.50 -5.67
C LEU A 56 -7.35 -0.20 -5.94
N VAL A 57 -6.47 -0.87 -5.21
CA VAL A 57 -5.02 -0.78 -5.42
C VAL A 57 -4.62 -1.39 -6.77
N GLN A 58 -5.17 -2.55 -7.15
CA GLN A 58 -4.93 -3.16 -8.48
C GLN A 58 -5.39 -2.23 -9.64
N LEU A 59 -6.50 -1.53 -9.46
CA LEU A 59 -7.02 -0.56 -10.43
C LEU A 59 -6.25 0.78 -10.40
N GLY A 60 -5.34 0.96 -9.44
CA GLY A 60 -4.59 2.19 -9.23
C GLY A 60 -5.46 3.37 -8.80
N LEU A 61 -6.59 3.10 -8.12
CA LEU A 61 -7.51 4.07 -7.54
C LEU A 61 -7.06 4.44 -6.11
N ILE A 62 -5.83 4.92 -5.99
CA ILE A 62 -5.14 5.16 -4.72
C ILE A 62 -5.90 6.19 -3.87
N ASP A 63 -6.40 7.24 -4.50
CA ASP A 63 -7.13 8.31 -3.83
C ASP A 63 -8.46 7.86 -3.23
N GLU A 64 -9.07 6.81 -3.77
CA GLU A 64 -10.31 6.25 -3.26
C GLU A 64 -10.05 5.31 -2.08
N VAL A 65 -9.02 4.46 -2.18
CA VAL A 65 -8.70 3.51 -1.10
C VAL A 65 -8.19 4.21 0.17
N ILE A 66 -7.44 5.31 0.05
CA ILE A 66 -6.95 6.05 1.23
C ILE A 66 -8.05 6.80 1.98
N LYS A 67 -9.20 7.10 1.34
CA LYS A 67 -10.35 7.75 1.97
C LYS A 67 -11.18 6.76 2.78
N ARG A 68 -11.01 5.45 2.55
CA ARG A 68 -11.74 4.40 3.28
C ARG A 68 -11.27 4.33 4.72
N LEU A 69 -12.14 3.82 5.59
CA LEU A 69 -11.81 3.57 6.99
C LEU A 69 -10.94 2.32 7.15
N ASP A 70 -10.94 1.42 6.15
CA ASP A 70 -10.29 0.12 6.15
C ASP A 70 -8.82 0.16 6.62
N PRO A 71 -7.94 1.05 6.11
CA PRO A 71 -6.57 1.12 6.58
C PRO A 71 -6.45 1.59 8.03
N TRP A 72 -7.43 2.29 8.58
CA TRP A 72 -7.38 2.85 9.94
C TRP A 72 -7.95 1.89 10.98
N ILE A 73 -8.98 1.12 10.63
CA ILE A 73 -9.58 0.14 11.55
C ILE A 73 -8.81 -1.18 11.60
N CYS A 74 -7.98 -1.49 10.61
CA CYS A 74 -7.24 -2.75 10.57
C CYS A 74 -6.28 -2.91 11.77
N ASP A 75 -6.51 -3.88 12.64
CA ASP A 75 -5.62 -4.15 13.78
C ASP A 75 -4.27 -4.80 13.39
N GLN A 76 -4.00 -4.98 12.09
CA GLN A 76 -2.79 -5.65 11.58
C GLN A 76 -2.54 -7.04 12.20
N CYS A 77 -3.60 -7.80 12.53
CA CYS A 77 -3.50 -9.13 13.13
C CYS A 77 -2.95 -10.24 12.19
N MET A 78 -2.63 -9.92 10.94
CA MET A 78 -2.03 -10.80 9.91
C MET A 78 -2.83 -12.05 9.48
N LYS A 79 -3.99 -12.35 10.07
CA LYS A 79 -4.82 -13.53 9.72
C LYS A 79 -5.13 -13.63 8.24
N CYS A 80 -5.54 -12.52 7.61
CA CYS A 80 -5.89 -12.48 6.19
C CYS A 80 -4.71 -12.84 5.26
N SER A 81 -3.47 -12.58 5.68
CA SER A 81 -2.27 -12.96 4.93
C SER A 81 -1.94 -14.44 5.10
N GLN A 82 -2.16 -15.01 6.29
CA GLN A 82 -1.90 -16.42 6.58
C GLN A 82 -2.81 -17.36 5.80
N VAL A 83 -4.09 -16.99 5.65
CA VAL A 83 -5.08 -17.79 4.91
C VAL A 83 -5.04 -17.57 3.39
N CYS A 84 -4.21 -16.65 2.89
CA CYS A 84 -4.22 -16.27 1.48
C CYS A 84 -3.62 -17.38 0.60
N PRO A 85 -4.39 -18.02 -0.31
CA PRO A 85 -3.89 -19.13 -1.12
C PRO A 85 -2.80 -18.69 -2.12
N ARG A 86 -2.83 -17.41 -2.53
CA ARG A 86 -1.89 -16.83 -3.49
C ARG A 86 -0.73 -16.09 -2.83
N ARG A 87 -0.68 -16.04 -1.48
CA ARG A 87 0.33 -15.31 -0.71
C ARG A 87 0.45 -13.82 -1.10
N ALA A 88 -0.67 -13.18 -1.43
CA ALA A 88 -0.73 -11.76 -1.82
C ALA A 88 -0.56 -10.78 -0.65
N ASN A 89 -0.49 -11.27 0.60
CA ASN A 89 -0.23 -10.51 1.82
C ASN A 89 -1.10 -9.25 2.02
N PRO A 90 -2.45 -9.36 2.01
CA PRO A 90 -3.35 -8.21 2.17
C PRO A 90 -3.13 -7.39 3.44
N ALA A 91 -2.68 -8.00 4.55
CA ALA A 91 -2.40 -7.24 5.78
C ALA A 91 -1.27 -6.22 5.59
N LYS A 92 -0.22 -6.59 4.85
CA LYS A 92 0.88 -5.67 4.54
C LYS A 92 0.45 -4.57 3.57
N VAL A 93 -0.49 -4.85 2.67
CA VAL A 93 -1.06 -3.84 1.77
C VAL A 93 -1.86 -2.81 2.58
N LEU A 94 -2.68 -3.24 3.54
CA LEU A 94 -3.38 -2.32 4.45
C LEU A 94 -2.42 -1.49 5.31
N ALA A 95 -1.34 -2.10 5.82
CA ALA A 95 -0.29 -1.37 6.52
C ALA A 95 0.36 -0.30 5.63
N ALA A 96 0.70 -0.66 4.39
CA ALA A 96 1.25 0.28 3.41
C ALA A 96 0.25 1.40 3.09
N LEU A 97 -1.04 1.09 2.95
CA LEU A 97 -2.08 2.10 2.71
C LEU A 97 -2.18 3.11 3.85
N ARG A 98 -2.10 2.67 5.11
CA ARG A 98 -2.12 3.54 6.29
C ARG A 98 -0.90 4.47 6.32
N ASP A 99 0.29 3.92 6.14
CA ASP A 99 1.52 4.71 6.11
C ASP A 99 1.48 5.71 4.95
N PHE A 100 1.02 5.24 3.79
CA PHE A 100 0.92 6.05 2.61
C PHE A 100 -0.05 7.22 2.80
N ALA A 101 -1.22 6.97 3.40
CA ALA A 101 -2.18 8.02 3.74
C ALA A 101 -1.58 9.03 4.71
N THR A 102 -0.91 8.57 5.77
CA THR A 102 -0.19 9.43 6.73
C THR A 102 0.81 10.35 6.02
N PHE A 103 1.63 9.80 5.11
CA PHE A 103 2.61 10.58 4.37
C PHE A 103 2.00 11.53 3.34
N LYS A 104 0.84 11.19 2.78
CA LYS A 104 0.13 12.06 1.83
C LYS A 104 -0.48 13.28 2.53
N TYR A 105 -1.03 13.09 3.74
CA TYR A 105 -1.68 14.14 4.53
C TYR A 105 -0.72 14.90 5.45
N ASP A 106 0.53 14.47 5.57
CA ASP A 106 1.55 15.19 6.32
C ASP A 106 1.77 16.62 5.75
N LYS A 107 1.38 17.61 6.54
CA LYS A 107 1.47 19.04 6.21
C LYS A 107 2.92 19.51 6.04
N PHE A 108 3.87 18.89 6.73
CA PHE A 108 5.28 19.27 6.69
C PHE A 108 6.04 18.62 5.54
N GLY A 109 5.44 17.65 4.84
CA GLY A 109 6.06 16.98 3.69
C GLY A 109 7.24 16.05 4.04
N ILE A 110 7.46 15.76 5.32
CA ILE A 110 8.49 14.83 5.81
C ILE A 110 8.18 13.41 5.32
N GLY A 111 6.91 13.01 5.36
CA GLY A 111 6.46 11.72 4.82
C GLY A 111 6.74 11.59 3.31
N ARG A 112 6.54 12.67 2.55
CA ARG A 112 6.85 12.71 1.12
C ARG A 112 8.34 12.57 0.85
N LEU A 113 9.18 13.21 1.67
CA LEU A 113 10.63 13.06 1.62
C LEU A 113 11.05 11.60 1.86
N ALA A 114 10.46 10.93 2.86
CA ALA A 114 10.72 9.52 3.16
C ALA A 114 10.35 8.60 1.98
N ILE A 115 9.21 8.83 1.33
CA ILE A 115 8.83 8.06 0.13
C ILE A 115 9.80 8.33 -1.04
N LYS A 116 10.15 9.60 -1.33
CA LYS A 116 11.09 9.93 -2.41
C LYS A 116 12.49 9.33 -2.15
N PHE A 117 12.96 9.35 -0.90
CA PHE A 117 14.23 8.73 -0.52
C PHE A 117 14.19 7.20 -0.70
N LYS A 118 13.09 6.55 -0.27
CA LYS A 118 12.87 5.12 -0.53
C LYS A 118 12.79 4.82 -2.03
N ARG A 119 12.11 5.63 -2.84
CA ARG A 119 12.05 5.48 -4.31
C ARG A 119 13.44 5.52 -4.93
N ARG A 120 14.33 6.39 -4.44
CA ARG A 120 15.72 6.49 -4.91
C ARG A 120 16.51 5.20 -4.66
N LYS A 121 16.32 4.62 -3.47
CA LYS A 121 16.95 3.36 -3.08
C LYS A 121 16.33 2.17 -3.82
N ILE A 122 15.01 2.16 -4.00
CA ILE A 122 14.25 1.10 -4.68
C ILE A 122 14.46 1.12 -6.19
N LYS A 123 14.59 2.28 -6.86
CA LYS A 123 15.01 2.35 -8.28
C LYS A 123 16.34 1.63 -8.49
N LYS A 124 17.31 1.91 -7.61
CA LYS A 124 18.64 1.29 -7.65
C LYS A 124 18.59 -0.24 -7.44
N VAL A 125 17.65 -0.72 -6.62
CA VAL A 125 17.40 -2.16 -6.36
C VAL A 125 16.59 -2.83 -7.49
N LEU A 126 15.56 -2.16 -8.02
CA LEU A 126 14.75 -2.68 -9.13
C LEU A 126 15.54 -2.71 -10.44
N GLU A 127 16.46 -1.76 -10.67
CA GLU A 127 17.41 -1.77 -11.79
C GLU A 127 18.44 -2.91 -11.67
N THR A 128 18.67 -3.47 -10.47
CA THR A 128 19.57 -4.62 -10.25
C THR A 128 18.86 -5.97 -10.21
N VAL A 129 17.54 -6.00 -10.04
CA VAL A 129 16.73 -7.24 -9.94
C VAL A 129 15.91 -7.50 -11.21
N ARG A 130 15.91 -6.57 -12.19
CA ARG A 130 15.32 -6.79 -13.50
C ARG A 130 16.40 -7.38 -14.43
N PRO A 131 16.25 -8.60 -14.96
CA PRO A 131 17.15 -9.14 -15.97
C PRO A 131 17.08 -8.33 -17.27
#